data_AF-A0A7E4UQW9-F1
#
_entry.id   AF-A0A7E4UQW9-F1
#
_cell.length_a   1.000
_cell.length_b   1.000
_cell.length_c   1.000
_cell.angle_alpha   90.00
_cell.angle_beta   90.00
_cell.angle_gamma   90.00
#
_symmetry.space_group_name_H-M   'P 1'
#
loop_
_entity.id
_entity.type
_entity.pdbx_description
1 polymer ?
#
loop_
_entity_poly.entity_id
_entity_poly.type
_entity_poly.pdbx_seq_one_letter_code
_entity_poly.pdbx_strand_id
1 'polypeptide(L)'
;MATATGFNHLNGDRWLWTDDNPDVELIEPRILVSVDKNWLVFGHAKVKPAIKHTITLTNHADHPVAFKVHTSDNFAYFVNQETGLIPGRRLFALPFVKTNNQVQIDIYRRPFMYFSRRYPEQIQHCKAPRKDRCFIYIAPCFGWNTEPSSVFTHDMPFEKLRICLEYTASKLPPSSTTTYLFENRYGWNTWETREEIALARSKM
;
A
#
# COMPACT_ATOMS: atom_id res chain seq x y z
N MET A 1 -13.45 54.44 -34.77
CA MET A 1 -12.05 54.30 -35.24
C MET A 1 -11.12 54.52 -34.07
N ALA A 2 -10.42 53.47 -33.63
CA ALA A 2 -9.10 53.52 -33.01
C ALA A 2 -8.69 52.07 -32.72
N THR A 3 -7.80 51.55 -33.57
CA THR A 3 -6.98 50.36 -33.32
C THR A 3 -5.97 50.63 -32.22
N ALA A 4 -5.77 49.67 -31.32
CA ALA A 4 -4.47 49.48 -30.66
C ALA A 4 -4.32 48.02 -30.23
N THR A 5 -3.67 47.26 -31.11
CA THR A 5 -2.95 46.05 -30.78
C THR A 5 -1.91 46.35 -29.70
N GLY A 6 -1.94 45.59 -28.60
CA GLY A 6 -0.85 45.49 -27.64
C GLY A 6 -0.74 44.04 -27.20
N PHE A 7 0.19 43.30 -27.81
CA PHE A 7 0.65 42.02 -27.29
C PHE A 7 1.16 42.24 -25.86
N ASN A 8 0.53 41.59 -24.88
CA ASN A 8 1.16 41.39 -23.58
C ASN A 8 1.42 39.90 -23.41
N HIS A 9 2.70 39.59 -23.28
CA HIS A 9 3.27 38.29 -23.00
C HIS A 9 2.39 37.44 -22.08
N LEU A 10 2.17 36.19 -22.48
CA LEU A 10 1.84 35.11 -21.54
C LEU A 10 3.05 34.90 -20.62
N ASN A 11 3.19 35.77 -19.63
CA ASN A 11 4.07 35.54 -18.50
C ASN A 11 3.43 34.43 -17.66
N GLY A 12 4.19 33.35 -17.45
CA GLY A 12 3.77 32.11 -16.80
C GLY A 12 3.56 32.21 -15.29
N ASP A 13 2.80 33.20 -14.81
CA ASP A 13 2.45 33.39 -13.40
C ASP A 13 1.03 33.95 -13.25
N ARG A 14 0.01 33.16 -13.62
CA ARG A 14 -1.38 33.44 -13.24
C ARG A 14 -1.92 32.32 -12.35
N TRP A 15 -1.57 32.39 -11.07
CA TRP A 15 -2.43 31.87 -10.03
C TRP A 15 -3.51 32.94 -9.79
N LEU A 16 -4.73 32.70 -10.30
CA LEU A 16 -5.89 33.52 -9.95
C LEU A 16 -6.31 33.14 -8.52
N TRP A 17 -5.83 33.88 -7.54
CA TRP A 17 -6.49 33.96 -6.23
C TRP A 17 -7.47 35.13 -6.31
N THR A 18 -8.76 34.83 -6.39
CA THR A 18 -9.83 35.82 -6.19
C THR A 18 -10.69 35.33 -5.05
N ASP A 19 -10.85 36.17 -4.02
CA ASP A 19 -11.66 35.87 -2.82
C ASP A 19 -13.15 35.66 -3.13
N ASP A 20 -13.58 36.02 -4.35
CA ASP A 20 -14.98 35.98 -4.79
C ASP A 20 -15.42 34.62 -5.36
N ASN A 21 -14.51 33.65 -5.55
CA ASN A 21 -14.88 32.33 -6.04
C ASN A 21 -13.91 31.23 -5.55
N PRO A 22 -14.15 30.59 -4.39
CA PRO A 22 -13.32 29.51 -3.86
C PRO A 22 -13.45 28.17 -4.62
N ASP A 23 -13.87 28.20 -5.89
CA ASP A 23 -14.21 27.01 -6.70
C ASP A 23 -13.01 26.18 -7.16
N VAL A 24 -11.80 26.51 -6.71
CA VAL A 24 -10.72 25.53 -6.72
C VAL A 24 -10.84 24.73 -5.43
N GLU A 25 -11.91 23.93 -5.31
CA GLU A 25 -11.84 22.75 -4.45
C GLU A 25 -10.61 21.99 -4.94
N LEU A 26 -9.57 21.93 -4.11
CA LEU A 26 -8.47 21.03 -4.32
C LEU A 26 -9.08 19.63 -4.25
N ILE A 27 -9.49 19.08 -5.40
CA ILE A 27 -10.05 17.73 -5.47
C ILE A 27 -8.86 16.81 -5.19
N GLU A 28 -8.67 16.50 -3.92
CA GLU A 28 -7.68 15.51 -3.50
C GLU A 28 -7.96 14.22 -4.29
N PRO A 29 -6.95 13.65 -4.95
CA PRO A 29 -7.16 12.43 -5.72
C PRO A 29 -7.69 11.34 -4.80
N ARG A 30 -8.89 10.83 -5.11
CA ARG A 30 -9.48 9.74 -4.33
C ARG A 30 -8.60 8.50 -4.44
N ILE A 31 -8.00 8.08 -3.33
CA ILE A 31 -7.18 6.88 -3.27
C ILE A 31 -8.10 5.67 -3.16
N LEU A 32 -8.14 4.85 -4.21
CA LEU A 32 -8.99 3.67 -4.29
C LEU A 32 -8.12 2.41 -4.45
N VAL A 33 -7.52 1.91 -3.38
CA VAL A 33 -6.63 0.74 -3.42
C VAL A 33 -7.16 -0.37 -2.51
N SER A 34 -7.11 -1.61 -3.02
CA SER A 34 -7.52 -2.82 -2.31
C SER A 34 -6.42 -3.87 -2.27
N VAL A 35 -6.47 -4.74 -1.27
CA VAL A 35 -5.66 -5.96 -1.19
C VAL A 35 -6.52 -7.22 -1.41
N ASP A 36 -5.96 -8.23 -2.07
CA ASP A 36 -6.62 -9.53 -2.28
C ASP A 36 -6.67 -10.41 -1.02
N LYS A 37 -5.74 -10.22 -0.09
CA LYS A 37 -5.58 -10.99 1.15
C LYS A 37 -5.10 -10.09 2.28
N ASN A 38 -5.74 -10.19 3.45
CA ASN A 38 -5.37 -9.40 4.64
C ASN A 38 -4.92 -10.25 5.83
N TRP A 39 -4.85 -11.58 5.68
CA TRP A 39 -4.38 -12.48 6.71
C TRP A 39 -3.51 -13.58 6.14
N LEU A 40 -2.24 -13.61 6.56
CA LEU A 40 -1.22 -14.51 6.04
C LEU A 40 -0.70 -15.39 7.17
N VAL A 41 -0.86 -16.71 7.04
CA VAL A 41 -0.48 -17.71 8.04
C VAL A 41 0.85 -18.35 7.64
N PHE A 42 1.85 -18.20 8.50
CA PHE A 42 3.19 -18.72 8.33
C PHE A 42 3.45 -19.85 9.32
N GLY A 43 3.86 -20.99 8.78
CA GLY A 43 4.24 -22.15 9.58
C GLY A 43 5.70 -22.08 10.05
N HIS A 44 6.11 -23.11 10.76
CA HIS A 44 7.51 -23.30 11.13
C HIS A 44 8.31 -23.93 9.97
N ALA A 45 9.24 -23.16 9.41
CA ALA A 45 10.27 -23.65 8.51
C ALA A 45 11.62 -23.77 9.24
N LYS A 46 12.15 -24.98 9.38
CA LYS A 46 13.42 -25.24 10.09
C LYS A 46 14.63 -24.77 9.27
N VAL A 47 14.62 -25.05 7.97
CA VAL A 47 15.70 -24.79 7.00
C VAL A 47 15.09 -24.04 5.80
N LYS A 48 15.94 -23.44 4.95
CA LYS A 48 15.54 -22.85 3.68
C LYS A 48 14.72 -23.85 2.82
N PRO A 49 13.83 -23.38 1.93
CA PRO A 49 13.52 -21.98 1.62
C PRO A 49 12.66 -21.27 2.68
N ALA A 50 12.63 -19.94 2.63
CA ALA A 50 11.70 -19.14 3.44
C ALA A 50 10.25 -19.43 2.99
N ILE A 51 9.30 -19.34 3.92
CA ILE A 51 7.87 -19.46 3.57
C ILE A 51 7.45 -18.15 2.91
N LYS A 52 6.88 -18.25 1.70
CA LYS A 52 6.46 -17.12 0.88
C LYS A 52 4.93 -17.05 0.85
N HIS A 53 4.40 -15.84 0.99
CA HIS A 53 3.04 -15.50 0.61
C HIS A 53 3.04 -14.32 -0.36
N THR A 54 2.15 -14.37 -1.35
CA THR A 54 1.97 -13.28 -2.31
C THR A 54 0.62 -12.62 -2.08
N ILE A 55 0.67 -11.30 -1.98
CA ILE A 55 -0.50 -10.41 -1.98
C ILE A 55 -0.52 -9.58 -3.26
N THR A 56 -1.70 -9.14 -3.64
CA THR A 56 -1.94 -8.31 -4.81
C THR A 56 -2.59 -7.01 -4.38
N LEU A 57 -1.93 -5.89 -4.67
CA LEU A 57 -2.52 -4.56 -4.56
C LEU A 57 -3.16 -4.19 -5.88
N THR A 58 -4.39 -3.72 -5.86
CA THR A 58 -5.11 -3.24 -7.05
C THR A 58 -5.48 -1.77 -6.87
N ASN A 59 -5.06 -0.92 -7.79
CA ASN A 59 -5.45 0.49 -7.84
C ASN A 59 -6.67 0.67 -8.76
N HIS A 60 -7.79 1.11 -8.18
CA HIS A 60 -9.04 1.37 -8.88
C HIS A 60 -9.17 2.83 -9.34
N ALA A 61 -8.29 3.71 -8.88
CA ALA A 61 -8.25 5.10 -9.29
C ALA A 61 -7.63 5.28 -10.68
N ASP A 62 -7.89 6.41 -11.33
CA ASP A 62 -7.34 6.72 -12.66
C ASP A 62 -5.91 7.29 -12.61
N HIS A 63 -5.44 7.74 -11.44
CA HIS A 63 -4.08 8.26 -11.25
C HIS A 63 -3.16 7.19 -10.63
N PRO A 64 -1.84 7.26 -10.89
CA PRO A 64 -0.89 6.34 -10.27
C PRO A 64 -0.75 6.64 -8.78
N VAL A 65 -0.45 5.59 -8.02
CA VAL A 65 -0.38 5.63 -6.57
C VAL A 65 0.94 5.00 -6.12
N ALA A 66 1.66 5.67 -5.22
CA ALA A 66 2.86 5.13 -4.60
C ALA A 66 2.48 4.27 -3.39
N PHE A 67 3.24 3.20 -3.15
CA PHE A 67 3.10 2.39 -1.94
C PHE A 67 4.44 2.26 -1.21
N LYS A 68 4.36 2.11 0.12
CA LYS A 68 5.48 1.76 0.99
C LYS A 68 5.05 0.69 2.00
N VAL A 69 5.79 -0.41 2.03
CA VAL A 69 5.54 -1.57 2.88
C VAL A 69 6.38 -1.47 4.14
N HIS A 70 5.78 -1.73 5.29
CA HIS A 70 6.46 -1.76 6.57
C HIS A 70 5.93 -2.90 7.41
N THR A 71 6.81 -3.72 8.00
CA THR A 71 6.38 -4.78 8.91
C THR A 71 6.72 -4.41 10.35
N SER A 72 5.90 -4.86 11.30
CA SER A 72 6.17 -4.68 12.73
C SER A 72 7.44 -5.41 13.17
N ASP A 73 7.85 -6.44 12.42
CA ASP A 73 9.04 -7.24 12.67
C ASP A 73 9.82 -7.47 11.36
N ASN A 74 10.61 -6.47 10.98
CA ASN A 74 11.49 -6.49 9.80
C ASN A 74 12.64 -7.51 9.94
N PHE A 75 12.83 -8.09 11.12
CA PHE A 75 13.80 -9.14 11.31
C PHE A 75 13.19 -10.50 10.94
N ALA A 76 12.00 -10.80 11.45
CA ALA A 76 11.31 -12.05 11.17
C ALA A 76 10.79 -12.17 9.74
N TYR A 77 10.37 -11.04 9.18
CA TYR A 77 9.77 -10.93 7.86
C TYR A 77 10.63 -10.08 6.95
N PHE A 78 10.56 -10.34 5.65
CA PHE A 78 11.12 -9.47 4.64
C PHE A 78 10.23 -9.50 3.41
N VAL A 79 10.30 -8.45 2.61
CA VAL A 79 9.50 -8.29 1.39
C VAL A 79 10.41 -8.21 0.18
N ASN A 80 9.91 -8.61 -0.99
CA ASN A 80 10.65 -8.45 -2.25
C ASN A 80 10.79 -6.99 -2.67
N GLN A 81 9.81 -6.15 -2.33
CA GLN A 81 9.75 -4.74 -2.70
C GLN A 81 9.21 -3.91 -1.54
N GLU A 82 10.00 -2.95 -1.06
CA GLU A 82 9.58 -2.05 0.02
C GLU A 82 8.75 -0.88 -0.51
N THR A 83 9.10 -0.32 -1.67
CA THR A 83 8.41 0.81 -2.28
C THR A 83 8.17 0.59 -3.77
N GLY A 84 7.10 1.16 -4.30
CA GLY A 84 6.82 1.10 -5.73
C GLY A 84 5.64 1.96 -6.16
N LEU A 85 5.33 1.90 -7.45
CA LEU A 85 4.19 2.57 -8.05
C LEU A 85 3.18 1.54 -8.56
N ILE A 86 1.91 1.80 -8.31
CA ILE A 86 0.79 1.09 -8.90
C ILE A 86 0.19 2.03 -9.95
N PRO A 87 0.26 1.69 -11.24
CA PRO A 87 -0.39 2.48 -12.28
C PRO A 87 -1.87 2.70 -11.97
N GLY A 88 -2.41 3.83 -12.42
CA GLY A 88 -3.86 4.02 -12.45
C GLY A 88 -4.55 2.96 -13.30
N ARG A 89 -5.88 2.91 -13.26
CA ARG A 89 -6.69 2.06 -14.13
C ARG A 89 -6.56 2.43 -15.61
N ARG A 90 -6.29 3.70 -15.89
CA ARG A 90 -6.17 4.28 -17.23
C ARG A 90 -4.95 5.20 -17.30
N LEU A 91 -4.38 5.32 -18.50
CA LEU A 91 -3.42 6.38 -18.78
C LEU A 91 -4.17 7.68 -19.04
N PHE A 92 -3.85 8.73 -18.28
CA PHE A 92 -4.45 10.06 -18.48
C PHE A 92 -4.27 10.56 -19.92
N ALA A 93 -3.12 10.29 -20.54
CA ALA A 93 -2.83 10.68 -21.93
C ALA A 93 -3.56 9.84 -22.99
N LEU A 94 -3.97 8.60 -22.67
CA LEU A 94 -4.57 7.65 -23.61
C LEU A 94 -5.68 6.86 -22.89
N PRO A 95 -6.89 7.43 -22.73
CA PRO A 95 -7.93 6.88 -21.85
C PRO A 95 -8.50 5.53 -22.32
N PHE A 96 -8.25 5.15 -23.57
CA PHE A 96 -8.64 3.85 -24.13
C PHE A 96 -7.64 2.73 -23.80
N VAL A 97 -6.44 3.06 -23.32
CA VAL A 97 -5.42 2.09 -22.93
C VAL A 97 -5.59 1.75 -21.44
N LYS A 98 -5.89 0.47 -21.17
CA LYS A 98 -5.88 -0.07 -19.81
C LYS A 98 -4.44 -0.37 -19.40
N THR A 99 -4.07 0.09 -18.23
CA THR A 99 -2.77 -0.21 -17.59
C THR A 99 -2.89 -1.42 -16.69
N ASN A 100 -1.75 -2.07 -16.42
CA ASN A 100 -1.67 -3.05 -15.35
C ASN A 100 -1.73 -2.31 -14.00
N ASN A 101 -2.94 -2.15 -13.47
CA ASN A 101 -3.23 -1.46 -12.22
C ASN A 101 -3.01 -2.35 -10.99
N GLN A 102 -2.21 -3.41 -11.13
CA GLN A 102 -1.94 -4.39 -10.08
C GLN A 102 -0.45 -4.55 -9.85
N VAL A 103 -0.08 -4.72 -8.59
CA VAL A 103 1.28 -5.05 -8.15
C VAL A 103 1.23 -6.22 -7.18
N GLN A 104 2.11 -7.20 -7.38
CA GLN A 104 2.27 -8.34 -6.49
C GLN A 104 3.43 -8.10 -5.53
N ILE A 105 3.18 -8.28 -4.24
CA ILE A 105 4.19 -8.16 -3.18
C ILE A 105 4.34 -9.52 -2.54
N ASP A 106 5.59 -9.98 -2.49
CA ASP A 106 5.95 -11.23 -1.82
C ASP A 106 6.44 -10.94 -0.42
N ILE A 107 5.75 -11.52 0.57
CA ILE A 107 6.11 -11.44 1.99
C ILE A 107 6.67 -12.79 2.40
N TYR A 108 7.88 -12.77 2.96
CA TYR A 108 8.60 -13.96 3.36
C TYR A 108 8.80 -14.01 4.87
N ARG A 109 8.64 -15.20 5.45
CA ARG A 109 9.06 -15.49 6.83
C ARG A 109 10.40 -16.20 6.81
N ARG A 110 11.39 -15.65 7.53
CA ARG A 110 12.72 -16.28 7.66
C ARG A 110 12.63 -17.65 8.36
N PRO A 111 13.43 -18.65 7.93
CA PRO A 111 13.48 -19.96 8.57
C PRO A 111 14.24 -19.91 9.91
N PHE A 112 13.94 -20.84 10.80
CA PHE A 112 14.51 -20.94 12.15
C PHE A 112 16.04 -20.94 12.18
N MET A 113 16.70 -21.68 11.28
CA MET A 113 18.17 -21.74 11.25
C MET A 113 18.84 -20.38 11.04
N TYR A 114 18.14 -19.40 10.44
CA TYR A 114 18.67 -18.04 10.31
C TYR A 114 18.82 -17.37 11.67
N PHE A 115 17.85 -17.56 12.57
CA PHE A 115 17.87 -17.07 13.94
C PHE A 115 18.96 -17.78 14.74
N SER A 116 18.95 -19.11 14.74
CA SER A 116 19.83 -19.90 15.61
C SER A 116 21.31 -19.73 15.31
N ARG A 117 21.68 -19.45 14.05
CA ARG A 117 23.09 -19.33 13.63
C ARG A 117 23.62 -17.91 13.69
N ARG A 118 22.77 -16.92 13.38
CA ARG A 118 23.23 -15.54 13.14
C ARG A 118 22.86 -14.58 14.25
N TYR A 119 21.75 -14.83 14.95
CA TYR A 119 21.22 -13.95 16.01
C TYR A 119 20.47 -14.76 17.08
N PRO A 120 21.18 -15.51 17.93
CA PRO A 120 20.58 -16.42 18.91
C PRO A 120 19.63 -15.73 19.90
N GLU A 121 19.89 -14.46 20.23
CA GLU A 121 19.04 -13.62 21.07
C GLU A 121 17.63 -13.43 20.49
N GLN A 122 17.47 -13.47 19.17
CA GLN A 122 16.18 -13.29 18.49
C GLN A 122 15.42 -14.61 18.25
N ILE A 123 15.90 -15.74 18.78
CA ILE A 123 15.28 -17.05 18.58
C ILE A 123 13.86 -17.13 19.15
N GLN A 124 13.51 -16.24 20.08
CA GLN A 124 12.17 -16.14 20.66
C GLN A 124 11.08 -15.91 19.61
N HIS A 125 11.41 -15.22 18.50
CA HIS A 125 10.51 -14.96 17.38
C HIS A 125 10.06 -16.23 16.65
N CYS A 126 10.69 -17.39 16.92
CA CYS A 126 10.32 -18.68 16.35
C CYS A 126 9.83 -19.70 17.39
N LYS A 127 9.86 -19.38 18.69
CA LYS A 127 9.55 -20.34 19.76
C LYS A 127 8.06 -20.46 20.06
N ALA A 128 7.31 -19.39 19.87
CA ALA A 128 5.88 -19.34 20.19
C ALA A 128 5.07 -18.79 19.00
N PRO A 129 3.79 -19.16 18.89
CA PRO A 129 2.88 -18.52 17.96
C PRO A 129 2.79 -17.01 18.22
N ARG A 130 2.74 -16.21 17.16
CA ARG A 130 2.71 -14.74 17.25
C ARG A 130 1.86 -14.15 16.13
N LYS A 131 1.26 -12.99 16.39
CA LYS A 131 0.61 -12.15 15.39
C LYS A 131 1.40 -10.85 15.23
N ASP A 132 1.91 -10.66 14.04
CA ASP A 132 2.61 -9.46 13.59
C ASP A 132 1.75 -8.72 12.55
N ARG A 133 2.15 -7.51 12.20
CA ARG A 133 1.40 -6.64 11.29
C ARG A 133 2.30 -6.21 10.14
N CYS A 134 1.78 -6.31 8.92
CA CYS A 134 2.31 -5.62 7.76
C CYS A 134 1.39 -4.43 7.46
N PHE A 135 2.01 -3.27 7.28
CA PHE A 135 1.37 -2.01 6.96
C PHE A 135 1.77 -1.62 5.55
N ILE A 136 0.80 -1.26 4.74
CA ILE A 136 1.03 -0.74 3.40
C ILE A 136 0.52 0.69 3.43
N TYR A 137 1.47 1.62 3.38
CA TYR A 137 1.21 3.03 3.28
C TYR A 137 1.02 3.40 1.82
N ILE A 138 0.03 4.25 1.57
CA ILE A 138 -0.42 4.59 0.23
C ILE A 138 -0.48 6.10 0.13
N ALA A 139 -0.02 6.63 -1.00
CA ALA A 139 -0.03 8.06 -1.29
C ALA A 139 -0.22 8.30 -2.79
N PRO A 140 -0.94 9.37 -3.19
CA PRO A 140 -1.11 9.71 -4.60
C PRO A 140 0.24 10.09 -5.21
N CYS A 141 0.48 9.67 -6.45
CA CYS A 141 1.66 10.07 -7.21
C CYS A 141 1.24 10.88 -8.42
N PHE A 142 1.68 12.14 -8.50
CA PHE A 142 1.23 13.06 -9.54
C PHE A 142 2.09 13.00 -10.82
N GLY A 143 3.18 12.22 -10.85
CA GLY A 143 4.05 12.12 -12.01
C GLY A 143 4.81 10.81 -12.08
N TRP A 144 4.95 10.26 -13.30
CA TRP A 144 5.59 8.97 -13.59
C TRP A 144 7.08 8.92 -13.25
N ASN A 145 7.74 10.08 -13.22
CA ASN A 145 9.18 10.20 -12.94
C ASN A 145 9.48 10.47 -11.47
N THR A 146 8.46 10.54 -10.61
CA THR A 146 8.65 10.74 -9.18
C THR A 146 9.15 9.46 -8.56
N GLU A 147 10.28 9.52 -7.86
CA GLU A 147 10.79 8.41 -7.07
C GLU A 147 9.71 7.99 -6.05
N PRO A 148 9.24 6.73 -6.02
CA PRO A 148 8.13 6.33 -5.15
C PRO A 148 8.42 6.58 -3.66
N SER A 149 9.69 6.49 -3.27
CA SER A 149 10.14 6.74 -1.90
C SER A 149 10.06 8.22 -1.50
N SER A 150 10.23 9.16 -2.45
CA SER A 150 10.22 10.59 -2.14
C SER A 150 8.84 11.10 -1.72
N VAL A 151 7.77 10.43 -2.18
CA VAL A 151 6.38 10.70 -1.77
C VAL A 151 6.20 10.53 -0.25
N PHE A 152 7.00 9.68 0.38
CA PHE A 152 6.90 9.38 1.82
C PHE A 152 7.94 10.11 2.68
N THR A 153 8.73 11.02 2.10
CA THR A 153 9.79 11.74 2.84
C THR A 153 9.27 12.98 3.56
N HIS A 154 8.23 13.62 3.01
CA HIS A 154 7.78 14.94 3.47
C HIS A 154 6.32 15.00 3.91
N ASP A 155 5.51 13.97 3.60
CA ASP A 155 4.10 13.92 3.96
C ASP A 155 3.74 12.73 4.86
N MET A 156 2.71 12.93 5.68
CA MET A 156 1.99 11.84 6.36
C MET A 156 1.48 10.86 5.29
N PRO A 157 1.63 9.54 5.48
CA PRO A 157 1.04 8.59 4.56
C PRO A 157 -0.47 8.81 4.53
N PHE A 158 -1.01 9.10 3.35
CA PHE A 158 -2.42 9.44 3.18
C PHE A 158 -3.31 8.36 3.77
N GLU A 159 -3.00 7.09 3.46
CA GLU A 159 -3.77 5.96 3.93
C GLU A 159 -2.91 4.74 4.25
N LYS A 160 -3.52 3.80 4.99
CA LYS A 160 -2.84 2.65 5.59
C LYS A 160 -3.69 1.38 5.51
N LEU A 161 -3.30 0.45 4.65
CA LEU A 161 -3.82 -0.91 4.66
C LEU A 161 -3.10 -1.75 5.73
N ARG A 162 -3.82 -2.72 6.29
CA ARG A 162 -3.32 -3.57 7.38
C ARG A 162 -3.48 -5.04 7.03
N ILE A 163 -2.37 -5.77 7.09
CA ILE A 163 -2.30 -7.20 6.85
C ILE A 163 -1.78 -7.88 8.11
N CYS A 164 -2.51 -8.89 8.59
CA CYS A 164 -2.09 -9.71 9.71
C CYS A 164 -1.10 -10.77 9.24
N LEU A 165 0.03 -10.90 9.94
CA LEU A 165 1.01 -11.95 9.75
C LEU A 165 0.91 -12.89 10.96
N GLU A 166 0.28 -14.04 10.80
CA GLU A 166 0.13 -15.02 11.87
C GLU A 166 1.20 -16.10 11.74
N TYR A 167 2.08 -16.21 12.74
CA TYR A 167 3.04 -17.29 12.86
C TYR A 167 2.50 -18.35 13.81
N THR A 168 2.41 -19.61 13.36
CA THR A 168 1.82 -20.70 14.16
C THR A 168 2.83 -21.50 14.98
N ALA A 169 4.14 -21.30 14.78
CA ALA A 169 5.22 -22.12 15.35
C ALA A 169 5.14 -23.64 15.06
N SER A 170 4.16 -24.09 14.28
CA SER A 170 3.92 -25.47 13.88
C SER A 170 4.12 -25.64 12.38
N LYS A 171 4.45 -26.86 11.92
CA LYS A 171 4.43 -27.14 10.49
C LYS A 171 2.99 -27.07 9.99
N LEU A 172 2.76 -26.30 8.92
CA LEU A 172 1.44 -26.23 8.31
C LEU A 172 1.20 -27.45 7.41
N PRO A 173 -0.02 -28.01 7.38
CA PRO A 173 -0.39 -29.04 6.43
C PRO A 173 -0.32 -28.50 5.00
N PRO A 174 0.04 -29.32 4.01
CA PRO A 174 0.06 -28.90 2.60
C PRO A 174 -1.35 -28.57 2.05
N SER A 175 -2.41 -29.10 2.67
CA SER A 175 -3.80 -28.91 2.24
C SER A 175 -4.50 -27.69 2.87
N SER A 176 -3.89 -27.02 3.84
CA SER A 176 -4.51 -25.88 4.50
C SER A 176 -4.35 -24.62 3.66
N THR A 177 -5.45 -23.94 3.38
CA THR A 177 -5.41 -22.55 2.90
C THR A 177 -4.68 -21.72 3.95
N THR A 178 -3.58 -21.08 3.56
CA THR A 178 -2.70 -20.34 4.49
C THR A 178 -2.85 -18.84 4.34
N THR A 179 -3.73 -18.39 3.45
CA THR A 179 -4.02 -16.97 3.23
C THR A 179 -5.50 -16.74 3.12
N TYR A 180 -5.99 -15.71 3.78
CA TYR A 180 -7.41 -15.39 3.83
C TYR A 180 -7.64 -13.90 3.54
N LEU A 181 -8.84 -13.61 3.03
CA LEU A 181 -9.41 -12.28 3.00
C LEU A 181 -10.57 -12.24 4.00
N PHE A 182 -10.41 -11.47 5.07
CA PHE A 182 -11.49 -11.19 6.00
C PHE A 182 -12.16 -9.88 5.61
N GLU A 183 -13.33 -9.96 4.97
CA GLU A 183 -14.11 -8.81 4.49
C GLU A 183 -14.60 -7.92 5.64
N ASN A 184 -14.91 -8.50 6.80
CA ASN A 184 -15.44 -7.76 7.96
C ASN A 184 -14.36 -7.06 8.81
N ARG A 185 -13.12 -6.93 8.33
CA ARG A 185 -12.03 -6.29 9.09
C ARG A 185 -11.57 -5.00 8.44
N TYR A 186 -11.54 -3.94 9.24
CA TYR A 186 -11.09 -2.62 8.82
C TYR A 186 -9.66 -2.62 8.24
N GLY A 187 -9.48 -1.87 7.15
CA GLY A 187 -8.17 -1.61 6.53
C GLY A 187 -7.78 -2.60 5.43
N TRP A 188 -8.76 -3.26 4.81
CA TRP A 188 -8.59 -4.07 3.59
C TRP A 188 -8.67 -3.22 2.31
N ASN A 189 -9.46 -2.14 2.34
CA ASN A 189 -9.51 -1.10 1.32
C ASN A 189 -9.26 0.26 1.92
N THR A 190 -8.90 1.18 1.04
CA THR A 190 -8.77 2.58 1.39
C THR A 190 -10.08 3.38 1.30
N TRP A 191 -10.99 3.02 0.39
CA TRP A 191 -12.17 3.83 0.08
C TRP A 191 -13.38 3.58 0.99
N GLU A 192 -13.23 2.79 2.05
CA GLU A 192 -14.27 2.70 3.07
C GLU A 192 -14.43 4.08 3.71
N THR A 193 -15.61 4.67 3.58
CA THR A 193 -15.89 6.01 4.11
C THR A 193 -15.78 6.00 5.64
N ARG A 194 -15.44 7.16 6.25
CA ARG A 194 -15.39 7.29 7.72
C ARG A 194 -16.70 6.86 8.40
N GLU A 195 -17.83 7.04 7.72
CA GLU A 195 -19.16 6.63 8.16
C GLU A 195 -19.32 5.10 8.14
N GLU A 196 -18.87 4.43 7.07
CA GLU A 196 -18.83 2.96 7.00
C GLU A 196 -17.90 2.36 8.06
N ILE A 197 -16.76 3.02 8.34
CA ILE A 197 -15.81 2.64 9.39
C ILE A 197 -16.44 2.84 10.79
N ALA A 198 -17.15 3.94 11.01
CA ALA A 198 -17.84 4.22 12.27
C ALA A 198 -19.01 3.25 12.49
N LEU A 199 -19.77 2.95 11.44
CA LEU A 199 -20.86 1.98 11.46
C LEU A 199 -20.34 0.56 11.75
N ALA A 200 -19.22 0.16 11.13
CA ALA A 200 -18.58 -1.14 11.40
C ALA A 200 -18.11 -1.26 12.88
N ARG A 201 -17.64 -0.16 13.48
CA ARG A 201 -17.28 -0.12 14.91
C ARG A 201 -18.48 -0.17 15.84
N SER A 202 -19.63 0.35 15.43
CA SER A 202 -20.87 0.33 16.23
C SER A 202 -21.56 -1.04 16.27
N LYS A 203 -21.20 -1.95 15.36
CA LYS A 203 -21.76 -3.31 15.24
C LYS A 203 -20.87 -4.40 15.86
N MET A 204 -19.76 -4.02 16.50
CA MET A 204 -18.89 -4.88 17.32
C MET A 204 -19.07 -4.56 18.79
#